data_AF-A0A133NLX4-F1
#
_entry.id   AF-A0A133NLX4-F1
#
_cell.length_a   1.000
_cell.length_b   1.000
_cell.length_c   1.000
_cell.angle_alpha   90.00
_cell.angle_beta   90.00
_cell.angle_gamma   90.00
#
_symmetry.space_group_name_H-M   'P 1'
#
loop_
_entity.id
_entity.type
_entity.pdbx_description
1 polymer ?
#
loop_
_entity_poly.entity_id
_entity_poly.type
_entity_poly.pdbx_seq_one_letter_code
_entity_poly.pdbx_strand_id
1 'polypeptide(L)'
;MTESQQPRMNQSPQSHQSHQLHKSNKSPFFPKIQQFLNHISVERGLSPKTVEAYQSDLTKYTNWLRDARKINDINEITQLDIEEYVRAMAAQNLGPRTVSRRIASIHEWNKFMLSNAQIASDPSAEVKAPKQAEHLPDVLSISEVERVIDAAGGFGSTDAVSLRDRALVEFLYATGARVSEAVGLKFEDIDLAESVVRLSGKGQKQRLVP
;
A
#
# COMPACT_ATOMS: atom_id res chain seq x y z
N MET A 1 18.97 46.92 25.24
CA MET A 1 19.52 45.58 25.56
C MET A 1 18.48 44.58 25.12
N THR A 2 18.69 44.05 23.92
CA THR A 2 17.69 43.41 23.08
C THR A 2 17.89 41.90 23.19
N GLU A 3 16.88 41.18 23.68
CA GLU A 3 16.95 39.74 23.90
C GLU A 3 16.52 39.01 22.61
N SER A 4 17.52 38.45 21.93
CA SER A 4 17.38 37.75 20.65
C SER A 4 16.80 36.36 20.86
N GLN A 5 15.53 36.16 20.50
CA GLN A 5 14.92 34.85 20.35
C GLN A 5 15.50 34.12 19.13
N GLN A 6 16.19 33.01 19.36
CA GLN A 6 16.56 32.06 18.31
C GLN A 6 15.36 31.16 17.96
N PRO A 7 15.06 30.90 16.68
CA PRO A 7 13.98 30.01 16.29
C PRO A 7 14.41 28.55 16.42
N ARG A 8 13.53 27.73 17.00
CA ARG A 8 13.69 26.26 17.08
C ARG A 8 13.69 25.67 15.66
N MET A 9 14.81 25.06 15.28
CA MET A 9 14.89 24.23 14.07
C MET A 9 13.96 23.02 14.20
N ASN A 10 12.99 22.96 13.30
CA ASN A 10 12.09 21.85 13.09
C ASN A 10 12.87 20.69 12.43
N GLN A 11 13.12 19.59 13.15
CA GLN A 11 13.72 18.39 12.56
C GLN A 11 12.65 17.62 11.77
N SER A 12 12.75 17.68 10.45
CA SER A 12 11.91 16.94 9.51
C SER A 12 12.04 15.41 9.69
N PRO A 13 10.96 14.62 9.58
CA PRO A 13 10.96 13.17 9.79
C PRO A 13 11.60 12.33 8.65
N GLN A 14 12.43 12.92 7.79
CA GLN A 14 13.00 12.26 6.60
C GLN A 14 14.24 11.38 6.89
N SER A 15 14.78 11.37 8.11
CA SER A 15 16.03 10.66 8.45
C SER A 15 15.87 9.16 8.70
N HIS A 16 14.65 8.64 8.87
CA HIS A 16 14.43 7.21 9.17
C HIS A 16 14.28 6.30 7.93
N GLN A 17 13.85 6.81 6.78
CA GLN A 17 13.66 5.98 5.57
C GLN A 17 14.98 5.69 4.83
N SER A 18 15.90 6.67 4.77
CA SER A 18 17.19 6.55 4.10
C SER A 18 18.14 5.55 4.77
N HIS A 19 18.04 5.39 6.10
CA HIS A 19 18.82 4.40 6.86
C HIS A 19 18.36 2.94 6.66
N GLN A 20 17.09 2.70 6.30
CA GLN A 20 16.56 1.35 6.06
C GLN A 20 16.88 0.82 4.66
N LEU A 21 16.90 1.70 3.65
CA LEU A 21 17.21 1.34 2.26
C LEU A 21 18.67 0.86 2.11
N HIS A 22 19.63 1.49 2.80
CA HIS A 22 21.05 1.09 2.73
C HIS A 22 21.37 -0.26 3.42
N LYS A 23 20.58 -0.68 4.41
CA LYS A 23 20.72 -2.01 5.05
C LYS A 23 20.11 -3.13 4.20
N SER A 24 19.12 -2.81 3.36
CA SER A 24 18.44 -3.80 2.51
C SER A 24 19.35 -4.41 1.44
N ASN A 25 20.27 -3.62 0.87
CA ASN A 25 21.18 -4.08 -0.18
C ASN A 25 22.28 -5.05 0.29
N LYS A 26 22.45 -5.22 1.62
CA LYS A 26 23.39 -6.19 2.22
C LYS A 26 22.70 -7.45 2.75
N SER A 27 21.39 -7.55 2.60
CA SER A 27 20.66 -8.75 3.02
C SER A 27 20.99 -9.92 2.08
N PRO A 28 21.32 -11.13 2.58
CA PRO A 28 21.56 -12.29 1.73
C PRO A 28 20.31 -12.69 0.92
N PHE A 29 19.13 -12.26 1.36
CA PHE A 29 17.87 -12.46 0.64
C PHE A 29 17.62 -11.46 -0.48
N PHE A 30 18.37 -10.35 -0.54
CA PHE A 30 18.11 -9.26 -1.47
C PHE A 30 18.06 -9.71 -2.94
N PRO A 31 19.00 -10.54 -3.45
CA PRO A 31 18.93 -11.01 -4.84
C PRO A 31 17.65 -11.80 -5.15
N LYS A 32 17.20 -12.66 -4.21
CA LYS A 32 16.00 -13.49 -4.35
C LYS A 32 14.72 -12.66 -4.30
N ILE A 33 14.69 -11.62 -3.45
CA ILE A 33 13.61 -10.64 -3.44
C ILE A 33 13.57 -9.92 -4.79
N GLN A 34 14.71 -9.46 -5.31
CA GLN A 34 14.73 -8.71 -6.56
C GLN A 34 14.26 -9.54 -7.75
N GLN A 35 14.63 -10.83 -7.82
CA GLN A 35 14.11 -11.75 -8.83
C GLN A 35 12.57 -11.84 -8.80
N PHE A 36 12.00 -11.99 -7.60
CA PHE A 36 10.55 -12.02 -7.43
C PHE A 36 9.89 -10.70 -7.81
N LEU A 37 10.44 -9.56 -7.37
CA LEU A 37 9.91 -8.24 -7.71
C LEU A 37 9.94 -7.97 -9.22
N ASN A 38 11.01 -8.39 -9.90
CA ASN A 38 11.10 -8.32 -11.36
C ASN A 38 10.03 -9.18 -12.03
N HIS A 39 9.84 -10.43 -11.58
CA HIS A 39 8.80 -11.32 -12.10
C HIS A 39 7.40 -10.72 -11.95
N ILE A 40 7.02 -10.25 -10.77
CA ILE A 40 5.67 -9.70 -10.55
C ILE A 40 5.45 -8.36 -11.25
N SER A 41 6.51 -7.59 -11.50
CA SER A 41 6.45 -6.32 -12.23
C SER A 41 6.34 -6.54 -13.74
N VAL A 42 7.22 -7.36 -14.31
CA VAL A 42 7.37 -7.53 -15.76
C VAL A 42 6.42 -8.60 -16.30
N GLU A 43 6.44 -9.80 -15.73
CA GLU A 43 5.68 -10.94 -16.27
C GLU A 43 4.21 -10.89 -15.85
N ARG A 44 3.91 -10.44 -14.62
CA ARG A 44 2.53 -10.32 -14.13
C ARG A 44 1.93 -8.92 -14.29
N GLY A 45 2.73 -7.93 -14.69
CA GLY A 45 2.26 -6.56 -14.93
C GLY A 45 1.63 -5.89 -13.70
N LEU A 46 2.06 -6.25 -12.48
CA LEU A 46 1.48 -5.65 -11.28
C LEU A 46 1.88 -4.17 -11.16
N SER A 47 0.95 -3.34 -10.67
CA SER A 47 1.19 -1.90 -10.50
C SER A 47 2.41 -1.61 -9.61
N PRO A 48 3.15 -0.51 -9.82
CA PRO A 48 4.31 -0.14 -9.00
C PRO A 48 4.02 -0.13 -7.48
N LYS A 49 2.86 0.41 -7.08
CA LYS A 49 2.43 0.40 -5.66
C LYS A 49 2.27 -1.00 -5.09
N THR A 50 1.85 -1.96 -5.91
CA THR A 50 1.76 -3.36 -5.48
C THR A 50 3.16 -3.95 -5.31
N VAL A 51 4.07 -3.71 -6.26
CA VAL A 51 5.48 -4.15 -6.17
C VAL A 51 6.17 -3.58 -4.94
N GLU A 52 6.01 -2.28 -4.67
CA GLU A 52 6.54 -1.61 -3.47
C GLU A 52 5.99 -2.23 -2.17
N ALA A 53 4.71 -2.59 -2.15
CA ALA A 53 4.10 -3.25 -0.99
C ALA A 53 4.71 -4.63 -0.73
N TYR A 54 4.91 -5.44 -1.78
CA TYR A 54 5.61 -6.73 -1.68
C TYR A 54 7.06 -6.53 -1.20
N GLN A 55 7.80 -5.60 -1.79
CA GLN A 55 9.17 -5.29 -1.38
C GLN A 55 9.23 -4.92 0.11
N SER A 56 8.38 -3.99 0.54
CA SER A 56 8.35 -3.51 1.92
C SER A 56 8.01 -4.60 2.93
N ASP A 57 7.18 -5.58 2.55
CA ASP A 57 6.84 -6.71 3.41
C ASP A 57 7.98 -7.73 3.48
N LEU A 58 8.52 -8.11 2.33
CA LEU A 58 9.59 -9.10 2.23
C LEU A 58 10.88 -8.61 2.88
N THR A 59 11.21 -7.33 2.74
CA THR A 59 12.35 -6.74 3.45
C THR A 59 12.16 -6.79 4.97
N LYS A 60 10.95 -6.53 5.50
CA LYS A 60 10.69 -6.63 6.94
C LYS A 60 10.78 -8.06 7.45
N TYR A 61 10.23 -9.00 6.69
CA TYR A 61 10.26 -10.43 7.01
C TYR A 61 11.69 -10.97 7.02
N THR A 62 12.45 -10.73 5.94
CA THR A 62 13.82 -11.25 5.81
C THR A 62 14.80 -10.59 6.78
N ASN A 63 14.61 -9.31 7.12
CA ASN A 63 15.36 -8.69 8.21
C ASN A 63 15.05 -9.33 9.56
N TRP A 64 13.79 -9.64 9.85
CA TRP A 64 13.41 -10.32 11.09
C TRP A 64 14.01 -11.73 11.17
N LEU A 65 13.98 -12.51 10.09
CA LEU A 65 14.63 -13.83 10.02
C LEU A 65 16.12 -13.74 10.37
N ARG A 66 16.83 -12.79 9.75
CA ARG A 66 18.26 -12.59 10.04
C ARG A 66 18.49 -12.17 11.49
N ASP A 67 17.73 -11.19 11.97
CA ASP A 67 18.04 -10.55 13.25
C ASP A 67 17.60 -11.42 14.44
N ALA A 68 16.41 -12.03 14.37
CA ALA A 68 15.82 -12.83 15.43
C ALA A 68 16.13 -14.33 15.34
N ARG A 69 16.20 -14.90 14.13
CA ARG A 69 16.40 -16.35 13.92
C ARG A 69 17.81 -16.71 13.43
N LYS A 70 18.61 -15.71 13.04
CA LYS A 70 19.95 -15.89 12.46
C LYS A 70 19.96 -16.68 11.14
N ILE A 71 18.82 -16.73 10.47
CA ILE A 71 18.66 -17.41 9.17
C ILE A 71 19.10 -16.47 8.05
N ASN A 72 19.98 -16.96 7.19
CA ASN A 72 20.55 -16.19 6.07
C ASN A 72 20.32 -16.84 4.70
N ASP A 73 19.93 -18.12 4.66
CA ASP A 73 19.53 -18.81 3.45
C ASP A 73 18.01 -19.04 3.44
N ILE A 74 17.41 -19.01 2.26
CA ILE A 74 15.98 -19.32 2.09
C ILE A 74 15.69 -20.80 2.38
N ASN A 75 16.66 -21.69 2.13
CA ASN A 75 16.53 -23.13 2.36
C ASN A 75 16.53 -23.52 3.85
N GLU A 76 16.96 -22.61 4.72
CA GLU A 76 16.93 -22.79 6.17
C GLU A 76 15.57 -22.41 6.77
N ILE A 77 14.70 -21.73 6.01
CA ILE A 77 13.40 -21.26 6.50
C ILE A 77 12.47 -22.46 6.68
N THR A 78 11.96 -22.61 7.90
CA THR A 78 10.94 -23.61 8.24
C THR A 78 9.57 -22.98 8.43
N GLN A 79 8.52 -23.82 8.44
CA GLN A 79 7.16 -23.39 8.79
C GLN A 79 7.12 -22.70 10.15
N LEU A 80 7.85 -23.25 11.14
CA LEU A 80 7.92 -22.70 12.50
C LEU A 80 8.47 -21.27 12.50
N ASP A 81 9.45 -20.95 11.67
CA ASP A 81 10.01 -19.60 11.60
C ASP A 81 9.00 -18.57 11.11
N ILE A 82 8.14 -18.97 10.17
CA ILE A 82 7.07 -18.12 9.66
C ILE A 82 5.99 -17.95 10.73
N GLU A 83 5.59 -19.02 11.43
CA GLU A 83 4.62 -18.95 12.54
C GLU A 83 5.13 -18.08 13.71
N GLU A 84 6.42 -18.14 14.02
CA GLU A 84 7.07 -17.25 14.99
C GLU A 84 7.07 -15.79 14.50
N TYR A 85 7.22 -15.53 13.19
CA TYR A 85 7.07 -14.19 12.64
C TYR A 85 5.65 -13.66 12.80
N VAL A 86 4.64 -14.51 12.58
CA VAL A 86 3.23 -14.15 12.82
C VAL A 86 2.99 -13.80 14.28
N ARG A 87 3.53 -14.60 15.22
CA ARG A 87 3.46 -14.31 16.66
C ARG A 87 4.19 -13.01 17.03
N ALA A 88 5.38 -12.76 16.48
CA ALA A 88 6.12 -11.53 16.70
C ALA A 88 5.36 -10.29 16.21
N MET A 89 4.62 -10.40 15.11
CA MET A 89 3.75 -9.31 14.63
C MET A 89 2.54 -9.08 15.55
N ALA A 90 1.94 -10.14 16.08
CA ALA A 90 0.87 -10.03 17.06
C ALA A 90 1.34 -9.35 18.35
N ALA A 91 2.54 -9.68 18.84
CA ALA A 91 3.16 -9.02 20.00
C ALA A 91 3.44 -7.52 19.78
N GLN A 92 3.56 -7.08 18.52
CA GLN A 92 3.70 -5.66 18.15
C GLN A 92 2.35 -4.94 17.96
N ASN A 93 1.22 -5.60 18.27
CA ASN A 93 -0.14 -5.08 18.06
C ASN A 93 -0.39 -4.60 16.61
N LEU A 94 0.23 -5.26 15.63
CA LEU A 94 -0.05 -4.98 14.21
C LEU A 94 -1.48 -5.40 13.87
N GLY A 95 -2.22 -4.52 13.18
CA GLY A 95 -3.59 -4.80 12.78
C GLY A 95 -3.71 -6.08 11.91
N PRO A 96 -4.81 -6.87 12.04
CA PRO A 96 -4.99 -8.15 11.33
C PRO A 96 -4.84 -8.06 9.81
N ARG A 97 -5.29 -6.93 9.22
CA ARG A 97 -5.14 -6.64 7.79
C ARG A 97 -3.67 -6.57 7.36
N THR A 98 -2.83 -5.93 8.17
CA THR A 98 -1.39 -5.81 7.90
C THR A 98 -0.71 -7.16 8.01
N VAL A 99 -1.06 -7.96 9.02
CA VAL A 99 -0.53 -9.32 9.20
C VAL A 99 -0.91 -10.21 8.02
N SER A 100 -2.19 -10.22 7.65
CA SER A 100 -2.70 -11.01 6.51
C SER A 100 -2.01 -10.65 5.19
N ARG A 101 -1.84 -9.35 4.92
CA ARG A 101 -1.14 -8.87 3.72
C ARG A 101 0.33 -9.33 3.70
N ARG A 102 1.04 -9.25 4.83
CA ARG A 102 2.43 -9.72 4.92
C ARG A 102 2.54 -11.22 4.72
N ILE A 103 1.62 -12.01 5.28
CA ILE A 103 1.58 -13.46 5.08
C ILE A 103 1.33 -13.80 3.61
N ALA A 104 0.39 -13.10 2.95
CA ALA A 104 0.19 -13.25 1.50
C ALA A 104 1.45 -12.93 0.69
N SER A 105 2.21 -11.89 1.08
CA SER A 105 3.51 -11.59 0.47
C SER A 105 4.53 -12.72 0.64
N ILE A 106 4.58 -13.35 1.83
CA ILE A 106 5.46 -14.49 2.13
C ILE A 106 5.07 -15.72 1.31
N HIS A 107 3.78 -16.03 1.19
CA HIS A 107 3.30 -17.15 0.37
C HIS A 107 3.66 -16.99 -1.09
N GLU A 108 3.37 -15.84 -1.69
CA GLU A 108 3.67 -15.61 -3.11
C GLU A 108 5.16 -15.67 -3.40
N TRP A 109 6.00 -15.19 -2.47
CA TRP A 109 7.45 -15.28 -2.61
C TRP A 109 7.97 -16.72 -2.51
N ASN A 110 7.53 -17.51 -1.52
CA ASN A 110 7.96 -18.91 -1.39
C ASN A 110 7.44 -19.76 -2.56
N LYS A 111 6.19 -19.56 -2.98
CA LYS A 111 5.63 -20.20 -4.18
C LYS A 111 6.45 -19.91 -5.44
N PHE A 112 6.87 -18.65 -5.62
CA PHE A 112 7.75 -18.26 -6.73
C PHE A 112 9.13 -18.90 -6.62
N MET A 113 9.70 -18.99 -5.41
CA MET A 113 10.99 -19.64 -5.20
C MET A 113 10.92 -21.14 -5.49
N LEU A 114 9.82 -21.79 -5.10
CA LEU A 114 9.55 -23.20 -5.41
C LEU A 114 9.39 -23.42 -6.93
N SER A 115 8.63 -22.56 -7.62
CA SER A 115 8.42 -22.68 -9.08
C SER A 115 9.71 -22.48 -9.88
N ASN A 116 10.69 -21.78 -9.31
CA ASN A 116 12.02 -21.58 -9.90
C ASN A 116 13.08 -22.55 -9.34
N ALA A 117 12.65 -23.63 -8.67
CA ALA A 117 13.50 -24.66 -8.08
C ALA A 117 14.60 -24.11 -7.13
N GLN A 118 14.35 -22.97 -6.49
CA GLN A 118 15.28 -22.35 -5.52
C GLN A 118 15.13 -22.93 -4.11
N ILE A 119 14.00 -23.58 -3.84
CA ILE A 119 13.69 -24.32 -2.62
C ILE A 119 13.04 -25.65 -2.99
N ALA A 120 13.19 -26.68 -2.14
CA ALA A 120 12.65 -28.01 -2.39
C ALA A 120 11.14 -28.14 -2.05
N SER A 121 10.65 -27.32 -1.12
CA SER A 121 9.27 -27.30 -0.65
C SER A 121 8.90 -25.90 -0.18
N ASP A 122 7.61 -25.55 -0.19
CA ASP A 122 7.13 -24.26 0.32
C ASP A 122 6.87 -24.34 1.84
N PRO A 123 7.73 -23.73 2.70
CA PRO A 123 7.53 -23.74 4.15
C PRO A 123 6.34 -22.89 4.60
N SER A 124 5.81 -22.03 3.72
CA SER A 124 4.70 -21.14 4.04
C SER A 124 3.34 -21.79 3.82
N ALA A 125 3.24 -22.87 3.05
CA ALA A 125 1.98 -23.39 2.51
C ALA A 125 0.85 -23.58 3.56
N GLU A 126 1.19 -24.08 4.75
CA GLU A 126 0.24 -24.36 5.83
C GLU A 126 0.06 -23.22 6.84
N VAL A 127 0.83 -22.13 6.70
CA VAL A 127 0.78 -21.01 7.64
C VAL A 127 -0.45 -20.15 7.38
N LYS A 128 -1.31 -20.01 8.38
CA LYS A 128 -2.57 -19.27 8.23
C LYS A 128 -2.46 -17.84 8.76
N ALA A 129 -3.03 -16.92 8.00
CA ALA A 129 -3.28 -15.57 8.49
C ALA A 129 -4.33 -15.56 9.61
N PRO A 130 -4.19 -14.66 10.61
CA PRO A 130 -5.23 -14.48 11.61
C PRO A 130 -6.53 -14.04 10.94
N LYS A 131 -7.66 -14.59 11.39
CA LYS A 131 -8.98 -14.22 10.87
C LYS A 131 -9.20 -12.72 11.08
N GLN A 132 -9.41 -12.01 9.99
CA GLN A 132 -9.80 -10.61 10.03
C GLN A 132 -11.30 -10.54 10.39
N ALA A 133 -11.66 -9.76 11.41
CA ALA A 133 -13.06 -9.41 11.63
C ALA A 133 -13.53 -8.56 10.44
N GLU A 134 -14.66 -8.93 9.83
CA GLU A 134 -15.30 -8.10 8.82
C GLU A 134 -15.87 -6.87 9.51
N HIS A 135 -15.22 -5.72 9.29
CA HIS A 135 -15.83 -4.43 9.56
C HIS A 135 -16.51 -3.98 8.28
N LEU A 136 -17.84 -3.82 8.35
CA LEU A 136 -18.55 -3.07 7.33
C LEU A 136 -18.05 -1.62 7.36
N PRO A 137 -17.84 -0.98 6.20
CA PRO A 137 -17.54 0.45 6.18
C PRO A 137 -18.66 1.23 6.87
N ASP A 138 -18.30 2.23 7.67
CA ASP A 138 -19.27 3.22 8.15
C ASP A 138 -19.83 4.00 6.94
N VAL A 139 -21.15 4.09 6.87
CA VAL A 139 -21.85 4.83 5.82
C VAL A 139 -22.24 6.21 6.32
N LEU A 140 -21.95 7.24 5.53
CA LEU A 140 -22.36 8.61 5.83
C LEU A 140 -23.86 8.76 5.53
N SER A 141 -24.59 9.42 6.44
CA SER A 141 -25.94 9.93 6.18
C SER A 141 -25.91 11.04 5.13
N ILE A 142 -27.05 11.32 4.50
CA ILE A 142 -27.20 12.42 3.53
C ILE A 142 -26.72 13.75 4.14
N SER A 143 -27.11 14.03 5.39
CA SER A 143 -26.70 15.24 6.10
C SER A 143 -25.19 15.34 6.32
N GLU A 144 -24.50 14.21 6.49
CA GLU A 144 -23.04 14.17 6.64
C GLU A 144 -22.35 14.43 5.32
N VAL A 145 -22.88 13.88 4.22
CA VAL A 145 -22.38 14.14 2.87
C VAL A 145 -22.52 15.62 2.52
N GLU A 146 -23.68 16.23 2.78
CA GLU A 146 -23.90 17.67 2.56
C GLU A 146 -22.86 18.51 3.32
N ARG A 147 -22.62 18.20 4.60
CA ARG A 147 -21.58 18.88 5.39
C ARG A 147 -20.17 18.70 4.84
N VAL A 148 -19.86 17.53 4.28
CA VAL A 148 -18.55 17.27 3.66
C VAL A 148 -18.40 18.08 2.37
N ILE A 149 -19.43 18.15 1.53
CA ILE A 149 -19.43 18.95 0.30
C ILE A 149 -19.28 20.45 0.62
N ASP A 150 -20.03 20.96 1.59
CA ASP A 150 -19.95 22.36 1.98
C ASP A 150 -18.61 22.72 2.62
N ALA A 151 -18.02 21.80 3.38
CA ALA A 151 -16.68 21.98 3.94
C ALA A 151 -15.56 21.98 2.88
N ALA A 152 -15.77 21.31 1.74
CA ALA A 152 -14.81 21.29 0.63
C ALA A 152 -14.80 22.59 -0.18
N GLY A 153 -15.88 23.39 -0.10
CA GLY A 153 -15.95 24.72 -0.70
C GLY A 153 -17.38 25.23 -0.72
N GLY A 154 -17.58 26.49 -0.34
CA GLY A 154 -18.90 27.14 -0.37
C GLY A 154 -19.35 27.49 -1.79
N PHE A 155 -20.67 27.49 -2.01
CA PHE A 155 -21.26 28.04 -3.22
C PHE A 155 -20.83 29.51 -3.43
N GLY A 156 -20.42 29.85 -4.66
CA GLY A 156 -20.01 31.21 -5.02
C GLY A 156 -18.57 31.57 -4.68
N SER A 157 -17.75 30.63 -4.22
CA SER A 157 -16.30 30.85 -4.08
C SER A 157 -15.67 31.12 -5.44
N THR A 158 -14.80 32.13 -5.52
CA THR A 158 -13.95 32.39 -6.69
C THR A 158 -12.54 31.83 -6.52
N ASP A 159 -12.25 31.23 -5.37
CA ASP A 159 -10.96 30.60 -5.10
C ASP A 159 -10.85 29.26 -5.84
N ALA A 160 -9.80 29.12 -6.65
CA ALA A 160 -9.61 27.95 -7.50
C ALA A 160 -9.43 26.65 -6.70
N VAL A 161 -8.86 26.73 -5.49
CA VAL A 161 -8.69 25.55 -4.62
C VAL A 161 -10.04 25.08 -4.09
N SER A 162 -10.86 25.99 -3.57
CA SER A 162 -12.22 25.68 -3.10
C SER A 162 -13.11 25.12 -4.21
N LEU A 163 -13.06 25.70 -5.41
CA LEU A 163 -13.82 25.21 -6.56
C LEU A 163 -13.39 23.80 -6.97
N ARG A 164 -12.08 23.53 -7.00
CA ARG A 164 -11.53 22.20 -7.30
C ARG A 164 -11.94 21.18 -6.26
N ASP A 165 -11.79 21.50 -4.98
CA ASP A 165 -12.03 20.55 -3.89
C ASP A 165 -13.52 20.20 -3.80
N ARG A 166 -14.40 21.20 -3.95
CA ARG A 166 -15.85 20.97 -4.07
C ARG A 166 -16.18 20.07 -5.26
N ALA A 167 -15.70 20.42 -6.46
CA ALA A 167 -15.95 19.64 -7.68
C ALA A 167 -15.45 18.19 -7.54
N LEU A 168 -14.30 17.98 -6.90
CA LEU A 168 -13.73 16.64 -6.67
C LEU A 168 -14.61 15.81 -5.72
N VAL A 169 -15.12 16.41 -4.63
CA VAL A 169 -15.99 15.71 -3.68
C VAL A 169 -17.34 15.40 -4.32
N GLU A 170 -17.96 16.36 -5.01
CA GLU A 170 -19.22 16.15 -5.75
C GLU A 170 -19.05 15.06 -6.82
N PHE A 171 -17.93 15.08 -7.56
CA PHE A 171 -17.61 14.05 -8.54
C PHE A 171 -17.48 12.65 -7.92
N LEU A 172 -16.73 12.52 -6.81
CA LEU A 172 -16.58 11.25 -6.10
C LEU A 172 -17.94 10.72 -5.60
N TYR A 173 -18.78 11.62 -5.08
CA TYR A 173 -20.13 11.27 -4.60
C TYR A 173 -21.06 10.84 -5.73
N ALA A 174 -21.11 11.59 -6.83
CA ALA A 174 -22.00 11.32 -7.96
C ALA A 174 -21.64 10.05 -8.73
N THR A 175 -20.34 9.80 -8.92
CA THR A 175 -19.86 8.74 -9.82
C THR A 175 -19.44 7.45 -9.11
N GLY A 176 -19.22 7.50 -7.79
CA GLY A 176 -18.58 6.42 -7.05
C GLY A 176 -17.16 6.11 -7.53
N ALA A 177 -16.47 7.07 -8.15
CA ALA A 177 -15.09 6.94 -8.55
C ALA A 177 -14.19 6.66 -7.33
N ARG A 178 -13.14 5.85 -7.51
CA ARG A 178 -12.09 5.76 -6.50
C ARG A 178 -11.28 7.05 -6.52
N VAL A 179 -10.73 7.46 -5.38
CA VAL A 179 -9.85 8.64 -5.29
C VAL A 179 -8.74 8.61 -6.35
N SER A 180 -8.11 7.45 -6.56
CA SER A 180 -7.06 7.31 -7.58
C SER A 180 -7.54 7.47 -9.01
N GLU A 181 -8.81 7.13 -9.29
CA GLU A 181 -9.44 7.32 -10.60
C GLU A 181 -9.74 8.81 -10.80
N ALA A 182 -10.33 9.48 -9.81
CA ALA A 182 -10.69 10.90 -9.88
C ALA A 182 -9.47 11.82 -10.03
N VAL A 183 -8.40 11.61 -9.26
CA VAL A 183 -7.18 12.44 -9.37
C VAL A 183 -6.34 12.13 -10.61
N GLY A 184 -6.62 11.01 -11.30
CA GLY A 184 -5.93 10.59 -12.51
C GLY A 184 -6.65 10.97 -13.81
N LEU A 185 -7.84 11.58 -13.70
CA LEU A 185 -8.64 12.00 -14.85
C LEU A 185 -7.92 13.06 -15.68
N LYS A 186 -8.11 12.97 -17.00
CA LYS A 186 -7.69 13.98 -17.94
C LYS A 186 -8.89 14.63 -18.61
N PHE A 187 -8.69 15.79 -19.22
CA PHE A 187 -9.74 16.46 -19.99
C PHE A 187 -10.29 15.59 -21.14
N GLU A 188 -9.47 14.74 -21.75
CA GLU A 188 -9.88 13.79 -22.82
C GLU A 188 -10.81 12.68 -22.32
N ASP A 189 -10.88 12.44 -21.01
CA ASP A 189 -11.75 11.43 -20.41
C ASP A 189 -13.16 11.98 -20.11
N ILE A 190 -13.39 13.29 -20.26
CA ILE A 190 -14.62 13.98 -19.89
C ILE A 190 -15.35 14.46 -21.15
N ASP A 191 -16.54 13.94 -21.37
CA ASP A 191 -17.47 14.45 -22.38
C ASP A 191 -18.56 15.29 -21.69
N LEU A 192 -18.39 16.61 -21.71
CA LEU A 192 -19.37 17.53 -21.13
C LEU A 192 -20.64 17.67 -21.97
N ALA A 193 -20.61 17.32 -23.26
CA ALA A 193 -21.79 17.38 -24.12
C ALA A 193 -22.74 16.24 -23.79
N GLU A 194 -22.18 15.04 -23.62
CA GLU A 194 -22.94 13.84 -23.24
C GLU A 194 -23.07 13.67 -21.72
N SER A 195 -22.39 14.50 -20.92
CA SER A 195 -22.31 14.38 -19.46
C SER A 195 -21.88 12.97 -19.04
N VAL A 196 -20.74 12.52 -19.59
CA VAL A 196 -20.16 11.21 -19.33
C VAL A 196 -18.66 11.32 -19.09
N VAL A 197 -18.15 10.55 -18.13
CA VAL A 197 -16.74 10.44 -17.82
C VAL A 197 -16.24 9.00 -17.97
N ARG A 198 -15.07 8.84 -18.60
CA ARG A 198 -14.37 7.56 -18.74
C ARG A 198 -13.41 7.35 -17.58
N LEU A 199 -13.72 6.42 -16.69
CA LEU A 199 -12.86 6.03 -15.57
C LEU A 199 -12.03 4.79 -15.91
N SER A 200 -10.72 4.87 -15.68
CA SER A 200 -9.79 3.74 -15.81
C SER A 200 -9.39 3.21 -14.42
N GLY A 201 -9.86 2.01 -14.07
CA GLY A 201 -9.65 1.38 -12.78
C GLY A 201 -8.53 0.32 -12.76
N LYS A 202 -8.42 -0.40 -11.64
CA LYS A 202 -7.41 -1.46 -11.43
C LYS A 202 -7.51 -2.53 -12.53
N GLY A 203 -6.37 -2.88 -13.13
CA GLY A 203 -6.28 -3.87 -14.21
C GLY A 203 -6.67 -3.34 -15.58
N GLN A 204 -6.52 -2.03 -15.81
CA GLN A 204 -6.86 -1.35 -17.08
C GLN A 204 -8.33 -1.51 -17.49
N LYS A 205 -9.22 -1.81 -16.53
CA LYS A 205 -10.66 -1.89 -16.78
C LYS A 205 -11.23 -0.49 -16.89
N GLN A 206 -11.87 -0.19 -18.01
CA GLN A 206 -12.55 1.08 -18.24
C GLN A 206 -14.05 0.95 -17.97
N ARG A 207 -14.65 2.02 -17.45
CA ARG A 207 -16.12 2.18 -17.36
C ARG A 207 -16.50 3.62 -17.68
N LEU A 208 -17.69 3.80 -18.23
CA LEU A 208 -18.32 5.10 -18.38
C LEU A 208 -19.22 5.34 -17.16
N VAL A 209 -19.17 6.53 -16.60
CA VAL A 209 -20.06 7.00 -15.54
C VAL A 209 -20.72 8.31 -16.00
N PRO A 210 -21.98 8.56 -15.63
CA PRO A 210 -22.59 9.88 -15.77
C PRO A 210 -21.80 10.94 -14.99
#